data_AF-A0A4Y9T5F3-F1
#
_entry.id   AF-A0A4Y9T5F3-F1
#
_cell.length_a   1.000
_cell.length_b   1.000
_cell.length_c   1.000
_cell.angle_alpha   90.00
_cell.angle_beta   90.00
_cell.angle_gamma   90.00
#
_symmetry.space_group_name_H-M   'P 1'
#
loop_
_entity.id
_entity.type
_entity.pdbx_description
1 polymer ?
#
loop_
_entity_poly.entity_id
_entity_poly.type
_entity_poly.pdbx_seq_one_letter_code
_entity_poly.pdbx_strand_id
1 'polypeptide(L)'
;YLEKHPEKKGKDLETTRNTCAKFRNNPVGIFNFVEGTRFTEGKHAQQQSPFKYLLKPKAGGIAFVLDAMGEQLESIVNVTIHYPAGRPGFWDLLCGNIADVVVHFEELKIPPQFIGKNYDQDGEYRLQFQGW
;
A
#
# COMPACT_ATOMS: atom_id res chain seq x y z
N TYR A 1 -21.12 4.47 8.16
CA TYR A 1 -20.71 4.21 9.56
C TYR A 1 -20.06 5.44 10.19
N LEU A 2 -19.06 6.06 9.53
CA LEU A 2 -18.44 7.34 9.96
C LEU A 2 -19.38 8.56 9.98
N GLU A 3 -20.50 8.54 9.27
CA GLU A 3 -21.55 9.58 9.36
C GLU A 3 -22.39 9.48 10.64
N LYS A 4 -22.43 8.29 11.28
CA LYS A 4 -23.21 8.04 12.50
C LYS A 4 -22.39 8.25 13.79
N HIS A 5 -21.07 8.41 13.67
CA HIS A 5 -20.13 8.59 14.79
C HIS A 5 -19.05 9.63 14.45
N PRO A 6 -19.44 10.92 14.30
CA PRO A 6 -18.48 12.00 14.02
C PRO A 6 -17.40 12.14 15.10
N GLU A 7 -17.67 11.73 16.34
CA GLU A 7 -16.72 11.72 17.48
C GLU A 7 -15.59 10.67 17.36
N LYS A 8 -15.69 9.74 16.41
CA LYS A 8 -14.63 8.77 16.10
C LYS A 8 -13.76 9.19 14.90
N LYS A 9 -14.16 10.22 14.14
CA LYS A 9 -13.30 10.82 13.11
C LYS A 9 -12.13 11.53 13.81
N GLY A 10 -10.91 11.02 13.62
CA GLY A 10 -9.68 11.61 14.16
C GLY A 10 -9.02 10.81 15.28
N LYS A 11 -9.76 9.94 15.99
CA LYS A 11 -9.18 9.09 17.06
C LYS A 11 -8.18 8.05 16.54
N ASP A 12 -8.41 7.52 15.33
CA ASP A 12 -7.45 6.64 14.66
C ASP A 12 -6.15 7.36 14.29
N LEU A 13 -6.25 8.64 13.93
CA LEU A 13 -5.13 9.47 13.49
C LEU A 13 -4.21 9.83 14.66
N GLU A 14 -4.77 10.18 15.83
CA GLU A 14 -3.99 10.41 17.05
C GLU A 14 -3.35 9.13 17.60
N THR A 15 -4.09 8.02 17.62
CA THR A 15 -3.56 6.72 18.10
C THR A 15 -2.41 6.25 17.22
N THR A 16 -2.52 6.47 15.91
CA THR A 16 -1.46 6.17 14.95
C THR A 16 -0.29 7.12 15.12
N ARG A 17 -0.49 8.44 15.24
CA ARG A 17 0.61 9.39 15.52
C ARG A 17 1.40 9.03 16.78
N ASN A 18 0.73 8.63 17.84
CA ASN A 18 1.37 8.19 19.09
C ASN A 18 2.16 6.88 18.92
N THR A 19 1.71 5.99 18.03
CA THR A 19 2.44 4.76 17.69
C THR A 19 3.63 5.07 16.79
N CYS A 20 3.48 5.96 15.82
CA CYS A 20 4.53 6.47 14.94
C CYS A 20 5.62 7.26 15.69
N ALA A 21 5.26 7.99 16.75
CA ALA A 21 6.21 8.64 17.63
C ALA A 21 7.17 7.65 18.31
N LYS A 22 6.73 6.41 18.58
CA LYS A 22 7.59 5.34 19.12
C LYS A 22 8.56 4.76 18.07
N PHE A 23 8.27 4.94 16.79
CA PHE A 23 9.12 4.50 15.69
C PHE A 23 10.13 5.56 15.24
N ARG A 24 10.01 6.81 15.72
CA ARG A 24 10.91 7.91 15.35
C ARG A 24 12.41 7.60 15.52
N ASN A 25 12.77 6.73 16.47
CA ASN A 25 14.16 6.40 16.79
C ASN A 25 14.54 4.95 16.42
N ASN A 26 13.65 4.19 15.76
CA ASN A 26 13.90 2.81 15.38
C ASN A 26 13.72 2.64 13.87
N PRO A 27 14.66 2.01 13.15
CA PRO A 27 14.46 1.70 11.74
C PRO A 27 13.28 0.73 11.61
N VAL A 28 12.23 1.15 10.91
CA VAL A 28 11.04 0.33 10.66
C VAL A 28 10.83 0.16 9.17
N GLY A 29 10.53 -1.07 8.76
CA GLY A 29 10.07 -1.39 7.41
C GLY A 29 8.56 -1.51 7.40
N ILE A 30 7.89 -0.79 6.49
CA ILE A 30 6.45 -0.91 6.28
C ILE A 30 6.22 -1.65 4.97
N PHE A 31 5.53 -2.78 5.06
CA PHE A 31 5.18 -3.59 3.90
C PHE A 31 3.73 -3.35 3.53
N ASN A 32 3.48 -2.95 2.28
CA ASN A 32 2.14 -2.70 1.77
C ASN A 32 1.89 -3.53 0.51
N PHE A 33 0.78 -4.26 0.50
CA PHE A 33 0.26 -4.93 -0.68
C PHE A 33 -0.83 -4.05 -1.29
N VAL A 34 -0.47 -3.24 -2.28
CA VAL A 34 -1.31 -2.16 -2.80
C VAL A 34 -2.67 -2.62 -3.33
N GLU A 35 -2.78 -3.82 -3.87
CA GLU A 35 -4.07 -4.39 -4.33
C GLU A 35 -4.99 -4.81 -3.15
N GLY A 36 -4.41 -4.97 -1.97
CA GLY A 36 -5.07 -5.38 -0.73
C GLY A 36 -5.59 -6.81 -0.71
N THR A 37 -5.50 -7.55 -1.82
CA THR A 37 -5.85 -8.97 -1.91
C THR A 37 -5.06 -9.65 -3.03
N ARG A 38 -4.95 -10.99 -2.99
CA ARG A 38 -4.38 -11.76 -4.10
C ARG A 38 -5.23 -11.65 -5.37
N PHE A 39 -4.55 -11.52 -6.50
CA PHE A 39 -5.13 -11.50 -7.85
C PHE A 39 -5.96 -12.75 -8.15
N THR A 40 -7.14 -12.55 -8.73
CA THR A 40 -7.90 -13.58 -9.43
C THR A 40 -8.53 -12.98 -10.68
N GLU A 41 -8.77 -13.78 -11.72
CA GLU A 41 -9.44 -13.31 -12.94
C GLU A 41 -10.84 -12.76 -12.66
N GLY A 42 -11.58 -13.37 -11.74
CA GLY A 42 -12.90 -12.85 -11.32
C GLY A 42 -12.83 -11.45 -10.72
N LYS A 43 -11.86 -11.17 -9.83
CA LYS A 43 -11.66 -9.83 -9.25
C LYS A 43 -11.18 -8.84 -10.31
N HIS A 44 -10.31 -9.29 -11.21
CA HIS A 44 -9.78 -8.49 -12.30
C HIS A 44 -10.89 -8.00 -13.23
N ALA A 45 -11.76 -8.92 -13.66
CA ALA A 45 -12.93 -8.61 -14.47
C ALA A 45 -13.93 -7.72 -13.73
N GLN A 46 -14.23 -8.04 -12.46
CA GLN A 46 -15.20 -7.29 -11.66
C GLN A 46 -14.84 -5.82 -11.50
N GLN A 47 -13.57 -5.50 -11.24
CA GLN A 47 -13.14 -4.12 -11.06
C GLN A 47 -12.84 -3.41 -12.38
N GLN A 48 -12.84 -4.13 -13.51
CA GLN A 48 -12.37 -3.63 -14.82
C GLN A 48 -10.99 -2.98 -14.69
N SER A 49 -10.00 -3.78 -14.27
CA SER A 49 -8.65 -3.24 -14.06
C SER A 49 -8.06 -2.78 -15.40
N PRO A 50 -7.46 -1.58 -15.47
CA PRO A 50 -6.75 -1.14 -16.67
C PRO A 50 -5.42 -1.88 -16.86
N PHE A 51 -4.91 -2.53 -15.82
CA PHE A 51 -3.64 -3.26 -15.85
C PHE A 51 -3.86 -4.69 -16.32
N LYS A 52 -3.01 -5.17 -17.23
CA LYS A 52 -3.12 -6.52 -17.82
C LYS A 52 -3.01 -7.64 -16.78
N TYR A 53 -2.15 -7.48 -15.77
CA TYR A 53 -1.80 -8.54 -14.81
C TYR A 53 -1.99 -8.14 -13.34
N LEU A 54 -2.57 -6.97 -13.06
CA LEU A 54 -2.68 -6.43 -11.71
C LEU A 54 -4.12 -5.98 -11.43
N LEU A 55 -4.52 -6.02 -10.15
CA LEU A 55 -5.74 -5.37 -9.71
C LEU A 55 -5.55 -3.85 -9.56
N LYS A 56 -6.63 -3.11 -9.37
CA LYS A 56 -6.56 -1.66 -9.09
C LYS A 56 -5.94 -1.44 -7.70
N PRO A 57 -4.98 -0.51 -7.55
CA PRO A 57 -4.37 -0.23 -6.26
C PRO A 57 -5.36 0.46 -5.32
N LYS A 58 -5.20 0.18 -4.02
CA LYS A 58 -5.88 0.84 -2.92
C LYS A 58 -4.95 1.86 -2.29
N ALA A 59 -4.94 3.05 -2.89
CA ALA A 59 -4.08 4.17 -2.53
C ALA A 59 -4.12 4.59 -1.05
N GLY A 60 -5.27 4.38 -0.37
CA GLY A 60 -5.45 4.84 1.01
C GLY A 60 -4.43 4.27 2.01
N GLY A 61 -3.96 3.04 1.82
CA GLY A 61 -2.99 2.43 2.73
C GLY A 61 -1.62 3.12 2.69
N ILE A 62 -1.13 3.46 1.49
CA ILE A 62 0.15 4.17 1.34
C ILE A 62 -0.02 5.63 1.77
N ALA A 63 -1.09 6.29 1.34
CA ALA A 63 -1.34 7.69 1.68
C ALA A 63 -1.39 7.92 3.19
N PHE A 64 -1.99 6.98 3.94
CA PHE A 64 -2.04 7.02 5.39
C PHE A 64 -0.65 6.90 6.03
N VAL A 65 0.21 6.01 5.52
CA VAL A 65 1.58 5.84 6.00
C VAL A 65 2.40 7.11 5.73
N LEU A 66 2.24 7.72 4.56
CA LEU A 66 2.93 8.96 4.20
C LEU A 66 2.44 10.17 5.03
N ASP A 67 1.16 10.25 5.35
CA ASP A 67 0.61 11.29 6.25
C ASP A 67 1.16 11.13 7.69
N ALA A 68 1.23 9.90 8.18
CA ALA A 68 1.66 9.63 9.55
C ALA A 68 3.19 9.69 9.74
N MET A 69 3.96 9.28 8.73
CA MET A 69 5.41 8.99 8.85
C MET A 69 6.26 9.50 7.68
N GLY A 70 5.71 10.24 6.71
CA GLY A 70 6.44 10.63 5.50
C GLY A 70 7.77 11.35 5.74
N GLU A 71 7.89 12.15 6.83
CA GLU A 71 9.14 12.82 7.21
C GLU A 71 10.22 11.88 7.77
N GLN A 72 9.84 10.67 8.18
CA GLN A 72 10.72 9.66 8.78
C GLN A 72 11.10 8.55 7.80
N LEU A 73 10.42 8.48 6.66
CA LEU A 73 10.66 7.48 5.62
C LEU A 73 11.71 8.01 4.63
N GLU A 74 12.71 7.19 4.34
CA GLU A 74 13.81 7.54 3.43
C GLU A 74 13.38 7.39 1.97
N SER A 75 12.85 6.22 1.62
CA SER A 75 12.40 5.91 0.26
C SER A 75 11.33 4.82 0.26
N ILE A 76 10.67 4.65 -0.89
CA ILE A 76 9.75 3.56 -1.16
C ILE A 76 10.49 2.54 -2.02
N VAL A 77 10.49 1.27 -1.60
CA VAL A 77 10.98 0.19 -2.44
C VAL A 77 9.79 -0.44 -3.15
N ASN A 78 9.68 -0.18 -4.45
CA ASN A 78 8.71 -0.83 -5.33
C ASN A 78 9.19 -2.26 -5.63
N VAL A 79 8.39 -3.25 -5.24
CA VAL A 79 8.70 -4.66 -5.40
C VAL A 79 7.67 -5.31 -6.31
N THR A 80 8.12 -5.78 -7.48
CA THR A 80 7.29 -6.57 -8.39
C THR A 80 7.71 -8.03 -8.32
N ILE A 81 6.73 -8.91 -8.04
CA ILE A 81 6.95 -10.36 -7.95
C ILE A 81 6.24 -11.03 -9.12
N HIS A 82 6.99 -11.77 -9.92
CA HIS A 82 6.50 -12.56 -11.04
C HIS A 82 6.86 -14.03 -10.84
N TYR A 83 5.85 -14.90 -11.02
CA TYR A 83 6.00 -16.34 -10.99
C TYR A 83 5.83 -16.88 -12.42
N PRO A 84 6.93 -17.22 -13.14
CA PRO A 84 6.86 -17.62 -14.55
C PRO A 84 6.01 -18.87 -14.79
N ALA A 85 5.98 -19.78 -13.82
CA ALA A 85 5.22 -21.03 -13.88
C ALA A 85 3.71 -20.89 -13.55
N GLY A 86 3.22 -19.66 -13.34
CA GLY A 86 1.81 -19.40 -13.02
C GLY A 86 1.61 -18.93 -11.58
N ARG A 87 0.49 -19.28 -10.94
CA ARG A 87 0.13 -18.77 -9.60
C ARG A 87 0.30 -19.88 -8.56
N PRO A 88 1.47 -19.99 -7.88
CA PRO A 88 1.66 -21.04 -6.88
C PRO A 88 0.72 -20.82 -5.70
N GLY A 89 0.19 -21.93 -5.18
CA GLY A 89 -0.55 -21.97 -3.93
C GLY A 89 0.36 -21.88 -2.71
N PHE A 90 -0.25 -21.73 -1.55
CA PHE A 90 0.48 -21.77 -0.28
C PHE A 90 1.19 -23.13 -0.06
N TRP A 91 0.53 -24.23 -0.45
CA TRP A 91 1.10 -25.57 -0.30
C TRP A 91 2.28 -25.80 -1.25
N ASP A 92 2.21 -25.26 -2.48
CA ASP A 92 3.32 -25.35 -3.44
C ASP A 92 4.59 -24.68 -2.89
N LEU A 93 4.45 -23.55 -2.21
CA LEU A 93 5.55 -22.88 -1.52
C LEU A 93 6.15 -23.76 -0.41
N LEU A 94 5.32 -24.33 0.46
CA LEU A 94 5.78 -25.15 1.58
C LEU A 94 6.45 -26.46 1.14
N CYS A 95 6.01 -27.02 0.02
CA CYS A 95 6.58 -28.25 -0.53
C CYS A 95 7.80 -28.03 -1.44
N GLY A 96 8.18 -26.78 -1.71
CA GLY A 96 9.27 -26.47 -2.65
C GLY A 96 8.91 -26.72 -4.12
N ASN A 97 7.62 -26.72 -4.47
CA ASN A 97 7.13 -26.93 -5.84
C ASN A 97 7.19 -25.65 -6.70
N ILE A 98 7.96 -24.65 -6.27
CA ILE A 98 8.15 -23.39 -6.99
C ILE A 98 9.53 -23.44 -7.65
N ALA A 99 9.56 -23.51 -8.98
CA ALA A 99 10.81 -23.55 -9.74
C ALA A 99 11.53 -22.20 -9.71
N ASP A 100 10.83 -21.13 -10.10
CA ASP A 100 11.41 -19.81 -10.28
C ASP A 100 10.52 -18.72 -9.68
N VAL A 101 11.15 -17.73 -9.06
CA VAL A 101 10.53 -16.47 -8.63
C VAL A 101 11.39 -15.33 -9.14
N VAL A 102 10.80 -14.50 -10.00
CA VAL A 102 11.46 -13.30 -10.53
C VAL A 102 11.01 -12.11 -9.71
N VAL A 103 11.95 -11.44 -9.06
CA VAL A 103 11.66 -10.23 -8.27
C VAL A 103 12.40 -9.05 -8.87
N HIS A 104 11.65 -7.98 -9.14
CA HIS A 104 12.21 -6.70 -9.56
C HIS A 104 12.06 -5.69 -8.42
N PHE A 105 13.16 -5.00 -8.13
CA PHE A 105 13.24 -3.96 -7.11
C PHE A 105 13.55 -2.63 -7.79
N GLU A 106 12.79 -1.61 -7.42
CA GLU A 106 13.00 -0.24 -7.85
C GLU A 106 12.88 0.67 -6.63
N GLU A 107 13.90 1.50 -6.39
CA GLU A 107 13.84 2.51 -5.34
C GLU A 107 13.18 3.78 -5.89
N LEU A 108 12.10 4.20 -5.24
CA LEU A 108 11.35 5.41 -5.54
C LEU A 108 11.56 6.43 -4.43
N LYS A 109 11.99 7.63 -4.81
CA LYS A 109 12.02 8.76 -3.88
C LYS A 109 10.60 9.16 -3.52
N ILE A 110 10.35 9.42 -2.24
CA ILE A 110 9.05 9.91 -1.78
C ILE A 110 8.88 11.34 -2.30
N PRO A 111 7.85 11.61 -3.13
CA PRO A 111 7.64 12.95 -3.64
C PRO A 111 7.22 13.89 -2.49
N PRO A 112 7.91 15.04 -2.30
CA PRO A 112 7.64 15.93 -1.17
C PRO A 112 6.19 16.44 -1.11
N GLN A 113 5.51 16.53 -2.26
CA GLN A 113 4.12 16.98 -2.34
C GLN A 113 3.12 16.06 -1.64
N PHE A 114 3.51 14.81 -1.33
CA PHE A 114 2.65 13.82 -0.66
C PHE A 114 2.92 13.70 0.84
N ILE A 115 3.93 14.40 1.38
CA ILE A 115 4.27 14.38 2.79
C ILE A 115 3.40 15.40 3.55
N GLY A 116 2.84 14.99 4.70
CA GLY A 116 2.07 15.87 5.59
C GLY A 116 0.71 16.33 5.04
N LYS A 117 0.15 15.59 4.07
CA LYS A 117 -1.15 15.85 3.45
C LYS A 117 -2.22 14.91 4.01
N ASN A 118 -3.43 15.45 4.22
CA ASN A 118 -4.55 14.68 4.78
C ASN A 118 -5.40 14.02 3.67
N TYR A 119 -5.18 12.72 3.43
CA TYR A 119 -5.86 11.97 2.36
C TYR A 119 -7.39 11.88 2.51
N ASP A 120 -7.88 11.94 3.75
CA ASP A 120 -9.32 11.80 4.04
C ASP A 120 -10.07 13.14 3.90
N GLN A 121 -9.38 14.26 4.09
CA GLN A 121 -9.99 15.59 4.11
C GLN A 121 -9.73 16.39 2.83
N ASP A 122 -8.72 16.02 2.04
CA ASP A 122 -8.33 16.70 0.81
C ASP A 122 -8.65 15.84 -0.42
N GLY A 123 -9.78 16.14 -1.07
CA GLY A 123 -10.24 15.42 -2.26
C GLY A 123 -9.35 15.63 -3.49
N GLU A 124 -8.69 16.78 -3.60
CA GLU A 124 -7.78 17.09 -4.71
C GLU A 124 -6.48 16.29 -4.55
N TYR A 125 -5.89 16.31 -3.35
CA TYR A 125 -4.75 15.47 -2.99
C TYR A 125 -5.07 13.99 -3.23
N ARG A 126 -6.26 13.52 -2.83
CA ARG A 126 -6.67 12.13 -3.04
C ARG A 126 -6.67 11.74 -4.52
N LEU A 127 -7.12 12.61 -5.41
CA LEU A 127 -7.11 12.36 -6.85
C LEU A 127 -5.68 12.39 -7.41
N GLN A 128 -4.88 13.37 -7.02
CA GLN A 128 -3.47 13.46 -7.42
C GLN A 128 -2.68 12.22 -6.99
N PHE A 129 -2.89 11.76 -5.75
CA PHE A 129 -2.22 10.58 -5.21
C PHE A 129 -2.69 9.27 -5.84
N GLN A 130 -3.96 9.17 -6.26
CA GLN A 130 -4.46 8.00 -7.01
C GLN A 130 -3.97 7.97 -8.46
N GLY A 131 -3.60 9.13 -9.02
CA GLY A 131 -3.08 9.24 -10.37
C GLY A 131 -1.55 9.07 -10.47
N TRP A 132 -0.85 9.13 -9.35
CA TRP A 132 0.58 8.82 -9.22
C TRP A 132 0.79 7.31 -9.06
#